data_AF-A0A9P6FCG5-F1
#
_entry.id   AF-A0A9P6FCG5-F1
#
_cell.length_a   1.000
_cell.length_b   1.000
_cell.length_c   1.000
_cell.angle_alpha   90.00
_cell.angle_beta   90.00
_cell.angle_gamma   90.00
#
_symmetry.space_group_name_H-M   'P 1'
#
loop_
_entity.id
_entity.type
_entity.pdbx_description
1 polymer ?
#
loop_
_entity_poly.entity_id
_entity_poly.type
_entity_poly.pdbx_seq_one_letter_code
_entity_poly.pdbx_strand_id
1 'polypeptide(L)'
;MEVVANTRGLDLTVGGHSHTYLGDPRDAMHQGPYPTLIKNLDEKETLIVQGKIVSYAGGPVLVDHSLSGDPNLLQKVDGWRSKFEAWSNKIFGTASDDIQPRRL
;
A
#
# COMPACT_ATOMS: atom_id res chain seq x y z
N MET A 1 -3.28 15.04 -0.54
CA MET A 1 -2.30 16.01 -1.07
C MET A 1 -2.50 17.41 -0.52
N GLU A 2 -3.75 17.85 -0.34
CA GLU A 2 -4.12 19.13 0.30
C GLU A 2 -3.46 19.40 1.67
N VAL A 3 -3.35 18.38 2.52
CA VAL A 3 -2.72 18.51 3.85
C VAL A 3 -1.27 18.98 3.75
N VAL A 4 -0.52 18.51 2.75
CA VAL A 4 0.91 18.84 2.60
C VAL A 4 1.12 20.27 2.14
N ALA A 5 0.30 20.74 1.19
CA ALA A 5 0.36 22.10 0.69
C ALA A 5 0.10 23.17 1.78
N ASN A 6 -0.63 22.80 2.84
CA ASN A 6 -1.02 23.68 3.94
C ASN A 6 -0.12 23.54 5.20
N THR A 7 1.08 22.97 5.06
CA THR A 7 2.01 22.80 6.18
C THR A 7 3.22 23.72 6.10
N ARG A 8 3.95 23.85 7.21
CA ARG A 8 5.24 24.53 7.30
C ARG A 8 6.25 23.59 7.98
N GLY A 9 7.50 23.64 7.55
CA GLY A 9 8.61 22.90 8.18
C GLY A 9 8.57 21.36 8.09
N LEU A 10 7.71 20.78 7.26
CA LEU A 10 7.69 19.33 6.98
C LEU A 10 8.46 19.02 5.70
N ASP A 11 9.39 18.07 5.78
CA ASP A 11 10.21 17.63 4.63
C ASP A 11 9.67 16.36 3.96
N LEU A 12 8.89 15.55 4.69
CA LEU A 12 8.36 14.27 4.24
C LEU A 12 6.96 14.00 4.82
N THR A 13 6.04 13.53 3.98
CA THR A 13 4.72 13.05 4.40
C THR A 13 4.50 11.61 3.96
N VAL A 14 4.06 10.76 4.91
CA VAL A 14 3.68 9.37 4.66
C VAL A 14 2.15 9.25 4.63
N GLY A 15 1.57 9.01 3.45
CA GLY A 15 0.12 8.89 3.25
C GLY A 15 -0.42 7.47 3.43
N GLY A 16 -1.75 7.32 3.34
CA GLY A 16 -2.49 6.05 3.39
C GLY A 16 -3.99 6.25 3.12
N HIS A 17 -4.84 5.27 3.44
CA HIS A 17 -6.32 5.28 3.34
C HIS A 17 -6.91 5.21 1.92
N SER A 18 -6.45 6.04 0.98
CA SER A 18 -7.03 6.11 -0.37
C SER A 18 -6.59 4.98 -1.32
N HIS A 19 -5.74 4.06 -0.86
CA HIS A 19 -5.13 2.99 -1.67
C HIS A 19 -4.42 3.54 -2.93
N THR A 20 -3.85 4.73 -2.82
CA THR A 20 -3.18 5.40 -3.94
C THR A 20 -1.83 4.75 -4.21
N TYR A 21 -1.68 4.16 -5.40
CA TYR A 21 -0.42 3.64 -5.88
C TYR A 21 0.36 4.74 -6.60
N LEU A 22 1.48 5.14 -5.99
CA LEU A 22 2.46 6.05 -6.60
C LEU A 22 3.66 5.20 -7.02
N GLY A 23 4.09 5.31 -8.27
CA GLY A 23 5.06 4.37 -8.83
C GLY A 23 5.61 4.78 -10.19
N ASP A 24 6.10 3.78 -10.92
CA ASP A 24 6.67 3.97 -12.25
C ASP A 24 5.62 4.48 -13.24
N PRO A 25 5.87 5.58 -13.98
CA PRO A 25 4.93 6.09 -14.97
C PRO A 25 4.62 5.11 -16.13
N ARG A 26 5.39 4.03 -16.27
CA ARG A 26 5.15 2.94 -17.23
C ARG A 26 4.10 1.93 -16.76
N ASP A 27 3.78 1.91 -15.48
CA ASP A 27 2.75 1.02 -14.92
C ASP A 27 1.37 1.65 -15.12
N ALA A 28 0.46 1.01 -15.86
CA ALA A 28 -0.86 1.58 -16.15
C ALA A 28 -1.71 1.88 -14.90
N MET A 29 -1.37 1.30 -13.74
CA MET A 29 -2.11 1.51 -12.50
C MET A 29 -1.58 2.68 -11.64
N HIS A 30 -0.46 3.31 -12.03
CA HIS A 30 0.10 4.43 -11.27
C HIS A 30 -0.84 5.64 -11.27
N GLN A 31 -0.98 6.27 -10.11
CA GLN A 31 -1.82 7.47 -9.92
C GLN A 31 -0.96 8.74 -9.75
N GLY A 32 0.35 8.61 -9.87
CA GLY A 32 1.32 9.69 -9.77
C GLY A 32 2.75 9.15 -9.58
N PRO A 33 3.76 10.02 -9.72
CA PRO A 33 5.16 9.62 -9.54
C PRO A 33 5.46 9.30 -8.08
N TYR A 34 6.37 8.35 -7.86
CA TYR A 34 6.98 8.10 -6.56
C TYR A 34 8.44 8.61 -6.56
N PRO A 35 8.84 9.46 -5.60
CA PRO A 35 7.97 10.21 -4.69
C PRO A 35 7.16 11.30 -5.44
N THR A 36 6.04 11.74 -4.86
CA THR A 36 5.31 12.92 -5.36
C THR A 36 5.82 14.18 -4.65
N LEU A 37 6.13 15.24 -5.41
CA LEU A 37 6.61 16.52 -4.89
C LEU A 37 5.46 17.54 -4.80
N ILE A 38 5.27 18.16 -3.63
CA ILE A 38 4.31 19.25 -3.42
C ILE A 38 4.98 20.42 -2.69
N LYS A 39 4.74 21.65 -3.13
CA LYS A 39 5.19 22.85 -2.42
C LYS A 39 4.31 23.13 -1.20
N ASN A 40 4.93 23.43 -0.07
CA ASN A 40 4.24 23.80 1.18
C ASN A 40 4.09 25.33 1.31
N LEU A 41 3.58 25.80 2.45
CA LEU A 41 3.35 27.24 2.69
C LEU A 41 4.65 28.06 2.84
N ASP A 42 5.80 27.40 2.95
CA ASP A 42 7.14 28.01 2.93
C ASP A 42 7.77 27.98 1.53
N GLU A 43 6.99 27.61 0.50
CA GLU A 43 7.42 27.39 -0.89
C GLU A 43 8.48 26.30 -1.07
N LYS A 44 8.72 25.48 -0.03
CA LYS A 44 9.66 24.37 -0.06
C LYS A 44 8.99 23.11 -0.59
N GLU A 45 9.74 22.35 -1.38
CA GLU A 45 9.28 21.05 -1.87
C GLU A 45 9.25 20.03 -0.73
N THR A 46 8.08 19.46 -0.50
CA THR A 46 7.83 18.38 0.45
C THR A 46 7.59 17.08 -0.31
N LEU A 47 8.29 16.02 0.09
CA LEU A 47 8.16 14.70 -0.52
C LEU A 47 6.95 13.96 0.07
N ILE A 48 6.13 13.38 -0.79
CA ILE A 48 5.02 12.49 -0.41
C ILE A 48 5.36 11.08 -0.86
N VAL A 49 5.35 10.17 0.10
CA VAL A 49 5.64 8.75 -0.07
C VAL A 49 4.66 7.93 0.76
N GLN A 50 4.70 6.62 0.61
CA GLN A 50 4.20 5.69 1.62
C GLN A 50 5.43 5.03 2.27
N GLY A 51 5.94 5.58 3.39
CA GLY A 51 7.09 5.06 4.16
C GLY A 51 8.22 6.08 4.44
N LYS A 52 9.04 5.90 5.49
CA LYS A 52 10.05 6.88 5.98
C LYS A 52 11.38 6.85 5.19
N ILE A 53 12.05 7.98 4.93
CA ILE A 53 13.30 8.06 4.12
C ILE A 53 14.36 9.07 4.66
N VAL A 54 15.66 8.78 4.41
CA VAL A 54 16.87 9.61 4.71
C VAL A 54 17.57 10.14 3.42
N SER A 55 17.35 9.54 2.24
CA SER A 55 17.72 10.04 0.89
C SER A 55 16.77 9.47 -0.18
N TYR A 56 16.42 10.22 -1.24
CA TYR A 56 15.37 9.80 -2.19
C TYR A 56 15.91 9.23 -3.51
N ALA A 57 15.86 7.91 -3.64
CA ALA A 57 15.85 7.15 -4.90
C ALA A 57 15.14 5.81 -4.62
N GLY A 58 14.14 5.42 -5.42
CA GLY A 58 13.44 4.14 -5.23
C GLY A 58 11.99 4.11 -5.74
N GLY A 59 11.31 2.99 -5.50
CA GLY A 59 9.90 2.76 -5.77
C GLY A 59 9.32 1.70 -4.83
N PRO A 60 8.01 1.46 -4.84
CA PRO A 60 7.39 0.40 -4.04
C PRO A 60 8.01 -0.97 -4.35
N VAL A 61 8.26 -1.77 -3.31
CA VAL A 61 8.72 -3.15 -3.48
C VAL A 61 7.50 -4.04 -3.71
N LEU A 62 7.43 -4.69 -4.88
CA LEU A 62 6.43 -5.71 -5.15
C LEU A 62 6.72 -6.95 -4.30
N VAL A 63 5.75 -7.34 -3.47
CA VAL A 63 5.84 -8.56 -2.65
C VAL A 63 5.02 -9.65 -3.33
N ASP A 64 5.71 -10.57 -4.02
CA ASP A 64 5.12 -11.72 -4.71
C ASP A 64 5.71 -13.06 -4.21
N HIS A 65 5.39 -14.16 -4.89
CA HIS A 65 5.87 -15.50 -4.53
C HIS A 65 7.38 -15.72 -4.74
N SER A 66 8.09 -14.78 -5.37
CA SER A 66 9.56 -14.84 -5.50
C SER A 66 10.26 -14.51 -4.17
N LEU A 67 9.58 -13.83 -3.24
CA LEU A 67 10.08 -13.55 -1.90
C LEU A 67 9.63 -14.66 -0.95
N SER A 68 10.59 -15.38 -0.36
CA SER A 68 10.28 -16.35 0.68
C SER A 68 9.80 -15.65 1.96
N GLY A 69 8.66 -16.09 2.48
CA GLY A 69 8.16 -15.61 3.77
C GLY A 69 9.07 -16.04 4.92
N ASP A 70 9.21 -15.18 5.93
CA ASP A 70 9.96 -15.51 7.14
C ASP A 70 9.30 -16.71 7.88
N PRO A 71 10.02 -17.82 8.13
CA PRO A 71 9.46 -19.02 8.74
C PRO A 71 8.84 -18.77 10.13
N ASN A 72 9.42 -17.88 10.94
CA ASN A 72 8.92 -17.59 12.28
C ASN A 72 7.66 -16.73 12.24
N LEU A 73 7.56 -15.81 11.26
CA LEU A 73 6.34 -15.04 11.05
C LEU A 73 5.21 -15.93 10.51
N LEU A 74 5.53 -16.83 9.58
CA LEU A 74 4.57 -17.81 9.04
C LEU A 74 3.99 -18.70 10.16
N GLN A 75 4.85 -19.21 11.06
CA GLN A 75 4.40 -20.01 12.19
C GLN A 75 3.42 -19.23 13.11
N LYS A 76 3.67 -17.93 13.34
CA LYS A 76 2.76 -17.07 14.10
C LYS A 76 1.44 -16.84 13.37
N VAL A 77 1.49 -16.59 12.07
CA VAL A 77 0.30 -16.42 11.23
C VAL A 77 -0.56 -17.69 11.25
N ASP A 78 0.04 -18.87 11.14
CA ASP A 78 -0.67 -20.15 11.21
C ASP A 78 -1.29 -20.36 12.60
N GLY A 79 -0.57 -20.00 13.66
CA GLY A 79 -1.09 -20.01 15.03
C GLY A 79 -2.27 -19.05 15.24
N TRP A 80 -2.34 -17.92 14.52
CA TRP A 80 -3.50 -17.03 14.53
C TRP A 80 -4.65 -17.57 13.67
N ARG A 81 -4.35 -18.14 12.50
CA ARG A 81 -5.33 -18.71 11.57
C ARG A 81 -6.14 -19.83 12.19
N SER A 82 -5.51 -20.71 12.99
CA SER A 82 -6.21 -21.83 13.64
C SER A 82 -7.42 -21.39 14.48
N LYS A 83 -7.40 -20.18 15.04
CA LYS A 83 -8.52 -19.60 15.81
C LYS A 83 -9.73 -19.23 14.94
N PHE A 84 -9.53 -19.05 13.65
CA PHE A 84 -10.56 -18.67 12.68
C PHE A 84 -11.06 -19.85 11.83
N GLU A 85 -10.46 -21.04 11.93
CA GLU A 85 -10.82 -22.21 11.10
C GLU A 85 -12.29 -22.62 11.23
N ALA A 86 -12.84 -22.56 12.45
CA ALA A 86 -14.25 -22.85 12.70
C ALA A 86 -15.19 -21.88 11.93
N TRP A 87 -14.74 -20.64 11.70
CA TRP A 87 -15.47 -19.64 10.92
C TRP A 87 -15.17 -19.76 9.42
N SER A 88 -13.93 -20.04 9.02
CA SER A 88 -13.56 -20.16 7.60
C SER A 88 -14.19 -21.37 6.92
N ASN A 89 -14.36 -22.47 7.67
CA ASN A 89 -14.92 -23.71 7.14
C ASN A 89 -16.45 -23.75 7.16
N LYS A 90 -17.09 -22.69 7.68
CA LYS A 90 -18.55 -22.58 7.67
C LYS A 90 -19.03 -22.20 6.28
N ILE A 91 -19.67 -23.14 5.59
CA ILE A 91 -20.30 -22.90 4.29
C ILE A 91 -21.60 -22.12 4.51
N PHE A 92 -21.68 -20.91 3.96
CA PHE A 92 -22.89 -20.07 3.99
C PHE A 92 -23.79 -20.26 2.76
N GLY A 93 -23.24 -20.83 1.69
CA GLY A 93 -23.94 -21.10 0.44
C GLY A 93 -22.97 -21.56 -0.65
N THR A 94 -23.52 -21.95 -1.79
CA THR A 94 -22.76 -22.33 -2.99
C THR A 94 -23.16 -21.42 -4.14
N ALA A 95 -22.21 -20.97 -4.95
CA ALA A 95 -22.51 -20.22 -6.17
C ALA A 95 -22.87 -21.20 -7.31
N SER A 96 -23.92 -20.91 -8.07
CA SER A 96 -24.30 -21.67 -9.27
C SER A 96 -23.45 -21.32 -10.49
N ASP A 97 -22.82 -20.15 -10.46
CA ASP A 97 -22.04 -19.55 -11.54
C ASP A 97 -20.79 -18.87 -10.96
N ASP A 98 -19.84 -18.54 -11.83
CA ASP A 98 -18.62 -17.83 -11.43
C ASP A 98 -18.93 -16.47 -10.80
N ILE A 99 -18.31 -16.20 -9.64
CA ILE A 99 -18.34 -14.88 -9.00
C ILE A 99 -17.38 -13.97 -9.76
N GLN A 100 -17.90 -13.28 -10.77
CA GLN A 100 -17.12 -12.34 -11.55
C GLN A 100 -16.71 -11.14 -10.67
N PRO A 101 -15.41 -10.76 -10.64
CA PRO A 101 -15.02 -9.52 -10.03
C PRO A 101 -15.70 -8.38 -10.78
N ARG A 102 -16.29 -7.43 -10.05
CA ARG A 102 -16.91 -6.24 -10.64
C ARG A 102 -15.83 -5.49 -11.42
N ARG A 103 -15.88 -5.53 -12.75
CA ARG A 103 -15.07 -4.63 -13.60
C ARG A 103 -15.58 -3.21 -13.37
N LEU A 104 -14.70 -2.37 -12.81
CA LEU A 104 -14.82 -0.91 -12.89
C LEU A 104 -14.23 -0.45 -14.22
#